data_AF-A0A224XEN0-F1
#
_entry.id   AF-A0A224XEN0-F1
#
_cell.length_a   1.000
_cell.length_b   1.000
_cell.length_c   1.000
_cell.angle_alpha   90.00
_cell.angle_beta   90.00
_cell.angle_gamma   90.00
#
_symmetry.space_group_name_H-M   'P 1'
#
loop_
_entity.id
_entity.type
_entity.pdbx_description
1 polymer ?
#
loop_
_entity_poly.entity_id
_entity_poly.type
_entity_poly.pdbx_seq_one_letter_code
_entity_poly.pdbx_strand_id
1 'polypeptide(L)' 'MAYHTYEFLKRRKNEPKWAVAYHKALMNRILSAIISIIIILLVILVYLYIDRNNVDVQYYFEICKEKISNIIENIKN' A
#
# COMPACT_ATOMS: atom_id res chain seq x y z
N MET A 1 6.85 10.61 24.35
CA MET A 1 7.10 9.22 23.94
C MET A 1 8.39 9.22 23.13
N ALA A 2 9.50 8.71 23.68
CA ALA A 2 10.76 8.69 22.93
C ALA A 2 10.63 7.69 21.77
N TYR A 3 10.61 8.18 20.53
CA TYR A 3 10.62 7.33 19.34
C TYR A 3 12.00 6.67 19.21
N HIS A 4 12.12 5.43 19.67
CA HIS A 4 13.30 4.63 19.44
C HIS A 4 13.26 4.09 18.01
N THR A 5 14.26 4.43 17.19
CA THR A 5 14.37 3.93 15.82
C THR A 5 14.65 2.42 15.82
N TYR A 6 14.35 1.75 14.70
CA TYR A 6 14.71 0.34 14.55
C TYR A 6 16.22 0.11 14.75
N GLU A 7 17.07 1.02 14.27
CA GLU A 7 18.53 0.94 14.47
C GLU A 7 18.93 1.00 15.94
N PHE A 8 18.23 1.81 16.75
CA PHE A 8 18.42 1.83 18.20
C PHE A 8 18.06 0.48 18.83
N LEU A 9 16.92 -0.10 18.45
CA LEU A 9 16.45 -1.38 18.98
C LEU A 9 17.34 -2.54 18.54
N LYS A 10 17.83 -2.51 17.29
CA LYS A 10 18.72 -3.52 16.71
C LYS A 10 20.04 -3.62 17.48
N ARG A 11 20.61 -2.50 17.92
CA ARG A 11 21.84 -2.46 18.72
C ARG A 11 21.64 -3.04 20.13
N ARG A 12 20.42 -2.99 20.68
CA ARG A 12 20.08 -3.46 22.03
C ARG A 12 19.24 -4.74 22.05
N LYS A 13 19.23 -5.50 20.96
CA LYS A 13 18.37 -6.69 20.80
C LYS A 13 18.55 -7.77 21.88
N ASN A 14 19.73 -7.83 22.51
CA ASN A 14 20.05 -8.82 23.55
C ASN A 14 19.67 -8.34 24.97
N GLU A 15 19.31 -7.08 25.15
CA GLU A 15 18.85 -6.55 26.44
C GLU A 15 17.37 -6.92 26.65
N PRO A 16 16.98 -7.57 27.77
CA PRO A 16 15.63 -8.08 27.97
C PRO A 16 14.56 -6.98 27.92
N LYS A 17 14.91 -5.76 28.33
CA LYS A 17 14.05 -4.57 28.25
C LYS A 17 13.64 -4.22 26.81
N TRP A 18 14.53 -4.45 25.84
CA TRP A 18 14.35 -3.98 24.45
C TRP A 18 14.10 -5.10 23.45
N ALA A 19 14.35 -6.36 23.84
CA ALA A 19 14.16 -7.53 22.98
C ALA A 19 12.75 -7.61 22.38
N VAL A 20 11.70 -7.45 23.20
CA VAL A 20 10.30 -7.50 22.74
C VAL A 20 9.99 -6.38 21.73
N ALA A 21 10.45 -5.16 22.03
CA ALA A 21 10.26 -4.02 21.14
C ALA A 21 11.00 -4.19 19.81
N TYR A 22 12.22 -4.75 19.85
CA TYR A 22 12.99 -5.10 18.65
C TYR A 22 12.26 -6.13 17.78
N HIS A 23 11.76 -7.22 18.37
CA HIS A 23 11.03 -8.26 17.63
C HIS A 23 9.75 -7.71 17.00
N LYS A 24 8.99 -6.88 17.74
CA LYS A 24 7.80 -6.22 17.19
C LYS A 24 8.15 -5.29 16.01
N ALA A 25 9.21 -4.49 16.14
CA ALA A 25 9.67 -3.61 15.07
C ALA A 25 10.17 -4.39 13.85
N LEU A 26 10.85 -5.52 14.05
CA LEU A 26 11.28 -6.43 12.99
C LEU A 26 10.08 -7.02 12.25
N MET A 27 9.09 -7.54 12.98
CA MET A 27 7.88 -8.11 12.40
C MET A 27 7.09 -7.08 11.58
N ASN A 28 6.97 -5.84 12.08
CA ASN A 28 6.33 -4.77 11.33
C ASN A 28 7.06 -4.44 10.02
N ARG A 29 8.40 -4.45 10.01
CA ARG A 29 9.18 -4.24 8.78
C ARG A 29 9.00 -5.38 7.78
N ILE A 30 9.03 -6.63 8.25
CA ILE A 30 8.81 -7.81 7.41
C ILE A 30 7.40 -7.78 6.82
N LEU A 31 6.39 -7.52 7.65
CA LEU A 31 4.99 -7.45 7.21
C LEU A 31 4.80 -6.33 6.18
N SER A 32 5.36 -5.15 6.42
CA SER A 32 5.32 -4.05 5.45
C SER A 32 5.97 -4.42 4.13
N ALA A 33 7.13 -5.09 4.15
CA ALA A 33 7.80 -5.53 2.94
C ALA A 33 6.97 -6.56 2.16
N ILE A 34 6.36 -7.53 2.85
CA ILE A 34 5.48 -8.53 2.24
C ILE A 34 4.28 -7.85 1.58
N ILE A 35 3.61 -6.93 2.28
CA ILE A 35 2.48 -6.17 1.73
C ILE A 35 2.92 -5.39 0.48
N SER A 36 4.07 -4.71 0.51
CA SER A 36 4.59 -4.00 -0.67
C SER A 36 4.84 -4.93 -1.86
N ILE A 37 5.40 -6.12 -1.62
CA ILE A 37 5.62 -7.12 -2.68
C ILE A 37 4.28 -7.58 -3.27
N ILE A 38 3.28 -7.87 -2.42
CA ILE A 38 1.95 -8.28 -2.87
C ILE A 38 1.30 -7.19 -3.74
N ILE A 39 1.40 -5.92 -3.32
CA ILE A 39 0.87 -4.79 -4.10
C ILE A 39 1.55 -4.72 -5.47
N ILE A 40 2.88 -4.86 -5.53
CA ILE A 40 3.63 -4.84 -6.80
C ILE A 40 3.18 -5.98 -7.71
N LEU A 41 3.02 -7.20 -7.18
CA LEU A 41 2.55 -8.34 -7.96
C LEU A 41 1.14 -8.11 -8.50
N LEU A 42 0.23 -7.55 -7.68
CA LEU A 42 -1.12 -7.21 -8.12
C LEU A 42 -1.11 -6.18 -9.25
N VAL A 43 -0.29 -5.13 -9.15
CA VAL A 43 -0.15 -4.11 -10.21
C VAL A 43 0.34 -4.76 -11.51
N ILE A 44 1.32 -5.65 -11.44
CA ILE A 44 1.83 -6.37 -12.62
C ILE A 44 0.73 -7.26 -13.23
N LEU A 45 -0.02 -8.01 -12.41
CA LEU A 45 -1.10 -8.86 -12.90
C LEU A 45 -2.21 -8.05 -13.57
N VAL A 46 -2.59 -6.92 -12.99
CA VAL A 46 -3.58 -6.00 -13.59
C VAL A 46 -3.07 -5.44 -14.93
N TYR A 47 -1.81 -5.03 -14.99
CA TYR A 47 -1.20 -4.54 -16.23
C TYR A 47 -1.22 -5.61 -17.33
N LEU A 48 -0.77 -6.83 -17.02
CA LEU A 48 -0.79 -7.95 -17.96
C LEU A 48 -2.21 -8.32 -18.40
N TYR A 49 -3.19 -8.21 -17.50
CA TYR A 49 -4.59 -8.44 -17.84
C TYR A 49 -5.11 -7.39 -18.82
N ILE A 50 -4.82 -6.11 -18.59
CA ILE A 50 -5.21 -5.00 -19.47
C ILE A 50 -4.62 -5.21 -20.86
N ASP A 51 -3.32 -5.47 -20.94
CA ASP A 51 -2.58 -5.68 -22.18
C ASP A 51 -3.13 -6.89 -22.96
N ARG A 52 -3.30 -8.03 -22.28
CA ARG A 52 -3.78 -9.27 -22.91
C ARG A 52 -5.21 -9.18 -23.45
N ASN A 53 -6.08 -8.42 -22.79
CA ASN A 53 -7.48 -8.28 -23.19
C ASN A 53 -7.73 -7.02 -24.03
N ASN A 54 -6.69 -6.27 -24.43
CA ASN A 54 -6.81 -4.97 -25.11
C ASN A 54 -7.83 -4.06 -24.43
N VAL A 55 -7.80 -4.00 -23.09
CA VAL A 55 -8.75 -3.18 -22.33
C VAL A 55 -8.43 -1.71 -22.57
N ASP A 56 -9.39 -0.98 -23.14
CA ASP A 56 -9.30 0.46 -23.27
C ASP A 56 -9.57 1.15 -21.93
N VAL A 57 -8.50 1.32 -21.15
CA VAL A 57 -8.56 1.97 -19.83
C VAL A 57 -9.04 3.43 -19.95
N GLN A 58 -8.73 4.13 -21.05
CA GLN A 58 -9.14 5.52 -21.24
C GLN A 58 -10.65 5.64 -21.38
N TYR A 59 -11.26 4.72 -22.14
CA TYR A 59 -12.71 4.65 -22.27
C TYR A 59 -13.42 4.52 -20.91
N TYR A 60 -12.96 3.60 -20.06
CA TYR A 60 -13.54 3.44 -18.73
C TYR A 60 -13.30 4.64 -17.80
N PHE A 61 -12.15 5.32 -17.94
CA PHE A 61 -11.85 6.52 -17.17
C PHE A 61 -12.80 7.67 -17.49
N GLU A 62 -13.08 7.92 -18.78
CA GLU A 62 -14.01 8.96 -19.21
C GLU A 62 -15.44 8.68 -18.73
N ILE A 63 -15.91 7.42 -18.80
CA ILE A 63 -17.22 7.03 -18.24
C ILE A 63 -17.31 7.33 -16.75
N CYS A 64 -16.26 7.00 -15.99
CA CYS A 64 -16.22 7.27 -14.55
C CYS A 64 -16.26 8.77 -14.26
N LYS A 65 -15.48 9.55 -15.01
CA LYS A 65 -15.42 11.01 -14.88
C LYS A 65 -16.77 11.66 -15.19
N GLU A 66 -17.44 11.22 -16.24
CA GLU A 66 -18.79 11.68 -16.61
C GLU A 66 -19.79 11.38 -15.49
N LYS A 67 -19.82 10.16 -14.97
CA LYS A 67 -20.70 9.78 -13.86
C LYS A 67 -20.46 10.61 -12.61
N ILE A 68 -19.19 10.86 -12.25
CA ILE A 68 -18.85 11.71 -11.10
C ILE A 68 -19.31 13.14 -11.33
N SER A 69 -19.10 13.69 -12.53
CA SER A 69 -19.55 15.04 -12.89
C SER A 69 -21.06 15.18 -12.73
N ASN A 70 -21.83 14.21 -13.26
CA ASN A 70 -23.29 14.20 -13.16
C ASN A 70 -23.77 14.10 -11.71
N ILE A 71 -23.10 13.31 -10.86
CA ILE A 71 -23.42 13.25 -9.42
C ILE A 71 -23.16 14.59 -8.74
N ILE A 72 -22.03 15.23 -9.04
CA ILE A 72 -21.69 16.54 -8.46
C ILE A 72 -22.69 17.61 -8.89
N GLU A 73 -23.12 17.60 -10.15
CA GLU A 73 -24.12 18.54 -10.67
C GLU A 73 -25.48 18.34 -10.00
N ASN A 74 -25.91 17.09 -9.82
CA ASN A 74 -27.14 16.76 -9.10
C ASN A 74 -27.12 17.14 -7.61
N ILE A 75 -25.95 17.24 -6.98
CA ILE A 75 -25.82 17.70 -5.58
C ILE A 75 -25.88 19.23 -5.48
N LYS A 76 -25.49 19.94 -6.55
CA LYS A 76 -25.46 21.40 -6.58
C LYS A 76 -26.82 22.04 -6.89
N ASN A 77 -27.69 21.31 -7.59
CA ASN A 77 -29.08 21.70 -7.91
C ASN A 77 -30.02 21.28 -6.78
#